data_AF-A0A418DWY0-F1
#
_entry.id   AF-A0A418DWY0-F1
#
_cell.length_a   1.000
_cell.length_b   1.000
_cell.length_c   1.000
_cell.angle_alpha   90.00
_cell.angle_beta   90.00
_cell.angle_gamma   90.00
#
_symmetry.space_group_name_H-M   'P 1'
#
loop_
_entity.id
_entity.type
_entity.pdbx_description
1 polymer ?
#
loop_
_entity_poly.entity_id
_entity_poly.type
_entity_poly.pdbx_seq_one_letter_code
_entity_poly.pdbx_strand_id
1 'polypeptide(L)' 'MFDHAYFVDCIKQLMDELDLLGKTGAFIVMDHASYHKGLPLTTPKDTWKKQDLLEACQRIGVKATAVEYRTVIWAKLQA' A
#
# COMPACT_ATOMS: atom_id res chain seq x y z
N MET A 1 -16.61 8.00 -9.60
CA MET A 1 -16.76 7.21 -8.35
C MET A 1 -15.66 7.67 -7.43
N PHE A 2 -15.94 7.88 -6.14
CA PHE A 2 -14.92 8.30 -5.18
C PHE A 2 -14.05 7.08 -4.85
N ASP A 3 -12.89 6.98 -5.49
CA ASP A 3 -11.96 5.85 -5.35
C ASP A 3 -10.72 6.22 -4.53
N HIS A 4 -9.83 5.25 -4.32
CA HIS A 4 -8.64 5.47 -3.50
C HIS A 4 -7.67 6.50 -4.11
N ALA A 5 -7.53 6.54 -5.43
CA ALA A 5 -6.61 7.48 -6.08
C ALA A 5 -7.12 8.91 -5.88
N TYR A 6 -8.41 9.13 -6.11
CA TYR A 6 -9.04 10.42 -5.88
C TYR A 6 -8.95 10.85 -4.40
N PHE A 7 -9.15 9.92 -3.46
CA PHE A 7 -8.98 10.18 -2.03
C PHE A 7 -7.57 10.65 -1.68
N VAL A 8 -6.54 9.98 -2.21
CA VAL A 8 -5.13 10.34 -1.96
C VAL A 8 -4.83 11.75 -2.49
N ASP A 9 -5.31 12.08 -3.69
CA ASP A 9 -5.14 13.42 -4.27
C ASP A 9 -5.80 14.51 -3.42
N CYS A 10 -7.01 14.24 -2.91
CA CYS A 10 -7.74 15.15 -2.02
C CYS A 10 -6.99 15.38 -0.69
N ILE A 11 -6.51 14.30 -0.05
CA ILE A 11 -5.74 14.42 1.20
C ILE A 11 -4.43 15.16 0.95
N LYS A 12 -3.76 14.93 -0.18
CA LYS A 12 -2.54 15.68 -0.51
C LYS A 12 -2.82 17.19 -0.60
N GLN A 13 -3.87 17.58 -1.32
CA GLN A 13 -4.28 19.00 -1.42
C GLN A 13 -4.59 19.59 -0.04
N LEU A 14 -5.33 18.87 0.81
CA LEU A 14 -5.61 19.30 2.18
C LEU A 14 -4.32 19.51 2.99
N MET A 15 -3.35 18.60 2.89
CA MET A 15 -2.07 18.72 3.60
C MET A 15 -1.25 19.92 3.09
N ASP A 16 -1.21 20.13 1.77
CA ASP A 16 -0.53 21.29 1.16
C ASP A 16 -1.15 22.62 1.63
N GLU A 17 -2.48 22.68 1.77
CA GLU A 17 -3.19 23.85 2.31
C GLU A 17 -2.92 24.07 3.81
N LEU A 18 -2.91 23.00 4.62
CA LEU A 18 -2.59 23.10 6.04
C LEU A 18 -1.16 23.63 6.25
N ASP A 19 -0.20 23.17 5.44
CA ASP A 19 1.18 23.64 5.48
C ASP A 19 1.28 25.12 5.08
N LEU A 20 0.61 25.51 3.99
CA LEU A 20 0.56 26.91 3.53
C LEU A 20 -0.05 27.85 4.60
N LEU A 21 -1.00 27.36 5.38
CA LEU A 21 -1.63 28.10 6.48
C LEU A 21 -0.85 28.01 7.81
N GLY A 22 0.29 27.31 7.84
CA GLY A 22 1.11 27.11 9.05
C GLY A 22 0.38 26.34 10.15
N LYS A 23 -0.58 25.48 9.79
CA LYS A 23 -1.39 24.71 10.75
C LYS A 23 -0.72 23.39 11.09
N THR A 24 -0.24 23.29 12.31
CA THR A 24 0.33 22.05 12.87
C THR A 24 -0.62 21.43 13.91
N GLY A 25 -0.59 20.10 14.06
CA GLY A 25 -1.36 19.40 15.10
C GLY A 25 -2.85 19.28 14.85
N ALA A 26 -3.30 19.42 13.59
CA ALA A 26 -4.68 19.19 13.22
C ALA A 26 -5.03 17.69 13.28
N PHE A 27 -6.24 17.38 13.75
CA PHE A 27 -6.80 16.03 13.70
C PHE A 27 -7.79 15.92 12.54
N ILE A 28 -7.53 15.01 11.61
CA ILE A 28 -8.43 14.72 10.48
C ILE A 28 -9.26 13.49 10.86
N VAL A 29 -10.52 13.70 11.23
CA VAL A 29 -11.46 12.62 11.56
C VAL A 29 -12.16 12.17 10.28
N MET A 30 -12.08 10.89 9.96
CA MET A 30 -12.66 10.29 8.75
C MET A 30 -13.54 9.10 9.11
N ASP A 31 -14.52 8.80 8.26
CA ASP A 31 -15.36 7.62 8.40
C ASP A 31 -14.59 6.33 8.00
N HIS A 32 -15.25 5.18 8.20
CA HIS A 32 -14.70 3.88 7.84
C HIS A 32 -15.04 3.52 6.38
N ALA A 33 -14.55 4.33 5.44
CA ALA A 33 -14.74 4.09 4.03
C ALA A 33 -13.68 3.13 3.43
N SER A 34 -14.09 2.32 2.46
CA SER A 34 -13.20 1.35 1.79
C SER A 34 -12.06 2.02 1.02
N TYR A 35 -12.31 3.19 0.43
CA TYR A 35 -11.31 3.96 -0.31
C TYR A 35 -10.23 4.59 0.59
N HIS A 36 -10.41 4.63 1.93
CA HIS A 36 -9.34 5.01 2.86
C HIS A 36 -8.27 3.92 3.03
N LYS A 37 -8.58 2.68 2.65
CA LYS A 37 -7.76 1.49 2.92
C LYS A 37 -7.03 0.95 1.69
N GLY A 38 -6.86 1.77 0.67
CA GLY A 38 -6.12 1.34 -0.52
C GLY A 38 -4.67 1.06 -0.17
N LEU A 39 -4.14 0.03 -0.82
CA LEU A 39 -2.74 -0.36 -0.71
C LEU A 39 -2.01 0.11 -1.98
N PRO A 40 -0.72 0.48 -1.88
CA PRO A 40 0.09 0.72 -3.06
C PRO A 40 -0.03 -0.42 -4.09
N LEU A 41 0.04 -0.08 -5.37
CA LEU A 41 0.02 -1.10 -6.45
C LEU A 41 1.17 -2.11 -6.31
N THR A 42 2.25 -1.71 -5.65
CA THR A 42 3.41 -2.55 -5.35
C THR A 42 3.19 -3.51 -4.20
N THR A 43 2.09 -3.41 -3.46
CA THR A 43 1.80 -4.32 -2.36
C THR A 43 1.51 -5.72 -2.90
N PRO A 44 2.27 -6.75 -2.48
CA PRO A 44 2.10 -8.10 -2.98
C PRO A 44 0.70 -8.64 -2.72
N LYS A 45 0.16 -9.38 -3.68
CA LYS A 45 -1.18 -9.99 -3.59
C LYS A 45 -1.07 -11.50 -3.81
N ASP A 46 -1.95 -12.26 -3.17
CA ASP A 46 -2.04 -13.70 -3.41
C ASP A 46 -2.38 -14.05 -4.86
N THR A 47 -2.92 -13.13 -5.65
CA THR A 47 -3.19 -13.39 -7.08
C THR A 47 -1.97 -13.23 -7.98
N TRP A 48 -0.83 -12.76 -7.46
CA TRP A 48 0.37 -12.51 -8.26
C TRP A 48 1.06 -13.81 -8.68
N LYS A 49 1.76 -13.74 -9.83
CA LYS A 49 2.55 -14.87 -10.33
C LYS A 49 3.76 -15.08 -9.43
N LYS A 50 4.29 -16.30 -9.45
CA LYS A 50 5.46 -16.68 -8.65
C LYS A 50 6.66 -15.73 -8.86
N GLN A 51 6.91 -15.32 -10.09
CA GLN A 51 8.00 -14.41 -10.42
C GLN A 51 7.82 -13.03 -9.76
N ASP A 52 6.62 -12.45 -9.86
CA ASP A 52 6.30 -11.15 -9.25
C ASP A 52 6.42 -11.21 -7.71
N LEU A 53 6.06 -12.35 -7.10
CA LEU A 53 6.24 -12.56 -5.66
C LEU A 53 7.72 -12.67 -5.26
N LEU A 54 8.56 -13.30 -6.09
CA LEU A 54 10.01 -13.35 -5.84
C LEU A 54 10.64 -11.96 -5.94
N GLU A 55 10.24 -11.16 -6.92
CA GLU A 55 10.69 -9.77 -7.05
C GLU A 55 10.22 -8.91 -5.88
N ALA A 56 8.99 -9.14 -5.40
CA ALA A 56 8.51 -8.52 -4.16
C ALA A 56 9.37 -8.91 -2.96
N CYS A 57 9.68 -10.20 -2.79
CA CYS A 57 10.56 -10.68 -1.72
C CYS A 57 11.93 -9.98 -1.77
N GLN A 58 12.54 -9.86 -2.95
CA GLN A 58 13.82 -9.17 -3.12
C GLN A 58 13.73 -7.69 -2.71
N ARG A 59 12.67 -7.00 -3.13
CA ARG A 59 12.47 -5.57 -2.83
C ARG A 59 12.36 -5.28 -1.34
N ILE A 60 11.75 -6.18 -0.58
CA ILE A 60 11.53 -6.02 0.86
C ILE A 60 12.53 -6.81 1.73
N GLY A 61 13.52 -7.47 1.11
CA GLY A 61 14.57 -8.21 1.84
C GLY A 61 14.16 -9.58 2.39
N VAL A 62 13.04 -10.15 1.92
CA VAL A 62 12.59 -11.50 2.31
C VAL A 62 13.33 -12.56 1.50
N LYS A 63 13.90 -13.55 2.19
CA LYS A 63 14.62 -14.66 1.53
C LYS A 63 13.64 -15.66 0.91
N ALA A 64 13.52 -15.65 -0.40
CA ALA A 64 12.76 -16.62 -1.18
C ALA A 64 13.59 -17.16 -2.36
N THR A 65 13.32 -18.39 -2.77
CA THR A 65 14.06 -19.07 -3.85
C THR A 65 13.12 -19.55 -4.95
N ALA A 66 13.62 -19.60 -6.19
CA ALA A 66 12.83 -20.03 -7.34
C ALA A 66 12.42 -21.51 -7.29
N VAL A 67 12.99 -22.32 -6.39
CA VAL A 67 12.60 -23.72 -6.18
C VAL A 67 11.36 -23.85 -5.28
N GLU A 68 11.03 -22.83 -4.48
CA GLU A 68 9.89 -22.88 -3.57
C GLU A 68 8.56 -22.78 -4.30
N TYR A 69 7.51 -23.38 -3.76
CA TYR A 69 6.16 -23.24 -4.30
C TYR A 69 5.64 -21.81 -4.12
N ARG A 70 4.77 -21.35 -5.04
CA ARG A 70 4.15 -20.00 -5.00
C ARG A 70 3.50 -19.69 -3.65
N THR A 71 2.80 -20.67 -3.09
CA THR A 71 2.13 -20.59 -1.78
C THR A 71 3.10 -20.39 -0.62
N VAL A 72 4.27 -21.03 -0.66
CA VAL A 72 5.33 -20.85 0.35
C VAL A 72 5.93 -19.46 0.26
N ILE A 73 6.20 -18.97 -0.97
CA ILE A 73 6.71 -17.60 -1.19
C ILE A 73 5.69 -16.57 -0.70
N TRP A 74 4.40 -16.77 -0.99
CA TRP A 74 3.34 -15.90 -0.48
C TRP A 74 3.27 -15.89 1.04
N ALA A 75 3.31 -17.05 1.70
CA ALA A 75 3.28 -17.13 3.17
C ALA A 75 4.43 -16.33 3.83
N LYS A 76 5.61 -16.29 3.21
CA LYS A 76 6.74 -15.48 3.69
C LYS A 76 6.52 -13.97 3.57
N LEU A 77 5.70 -13.52 2.62
CA LEU A 77 5.34 -12.11 2.43
C LEU A 77 4.21 -11.66 3.38
N GLN A 78 3.54 -12.60 4.04
CA GLN A 78 2.48 -12.33 5.01
C GLN A 78 2.98 -12.27 6.47
N ALA A 79 4.22 -12.70 6.72
CA ALA A 79 4.86 -12.71 8.04
C ALA A 79 5.45 -11.33 8.37
#